data_AF-A0A2Z6UQM9-F1
#
_entry.id   AF-A0A2Z6UQM9-F1
#
_cell.length_a   1.000
_cell.length_b   1.000
_cell.length_c   1.000
_cell.angle_alpha   90.00
_cell.angle_beta   90.00
_cell.angle_gamma   90.00
#
_symmetry.space_group_name_H-M   'P 1'
#
loop_
_entity.id
_entity.type
_entity.pdbx_description
1 polymer ?
#
loop_
_entity_poly.entity_id
_entity_poly.type
_entity_poly.pdbx_seq_one_letter_code
_entity_poly.pdbx_strand_id
1 'polypeptide(L)'
;MSPRLTIYAFVPTDSPLTGVSSPLGLVNSLTALLANERYNLTLGSSSSELLANIEAEKEKIDCLLVVSHPSLQPTFNQLYEAGILLPVVIIVADKNITAGTNDSPTCLYHSAELQITVKELDSITAVIDQAIARFLHLAPNCSFSERTTIVNQPNPVANNHSFLLLQQRRLAEKLKERLGYLGVYYKRNPQLFYRNLAPEEKKELLREVRADYREIILNYFQQDYPINQAIDELVNNVFFTDLSVSQILEIHMELMDEFSQQLKLEGRSEEILLDYRLALIDILAHLGEMYRRSIPREDIPYDL
;
A
#
# COMPACT_ATOMS: atom_id res chain seq x y z
N MET A 1 -4.30 -22.30 -2.20
CA MET A 1 -5.13 -22.05 -1.01
C MET A 1 -5.09 -20.57 -0.73
N SER A 2 -6.26 -19.91 -0.67
CA SER A 2 -6.31 -18.50 -0.31
C SER A 2 -5.91 -18.35 1.17
N PRO A 3 -5.11 -17.35 1.49
CA PRO A 3 -4.61 -17.13 2.84
C PRO A 3 -5.71 -16.66 3.78
N ARG A 4 -5.55 -17.00 5.06
CA ARG A 4 -6.47 -16.57 6.11
C ARG A 4 -6.14 -15.14 6.54
N LEU A 5 -7.15 -14.27 6.44
CA LEU A 5 -7.09 -12.89 6.89
C LEU A 5 -7.67 -12.77 8.30
N THR A 6 -6.93 -12.13 9.19
CA THR A 6 -7.33 -11.83 10.56
C THR A 6 -8.01 -10.47 10.56
N ILE A 7 -9.30 -10.45 10.88
CA ILE A 7 -10.09 -9.24 10.96
C ILE A 7 -10.41 -8.99 12.42
N TYR A 8 -10.12 -7.80 12.91
CA TYR A 8 -10.56 -7.37 14.23
C TYR A 8 -11.80 -6.49 14.08
N ALA A 9 -12.91 -6.88 14.71
CA ALA A 9 -14.16 -6.12 14.69
C ALA A 9 -14.47 -5.52 16.05
N PHE A 10 -14.59 -4.20 16.09
CA PHE A 10 -15.01 -3.44 17.25
C PHE A 10 -16.48 -3.04 17.14
N VAL A 11 -17.31 -3.60 18.04
CA VAL A 11 -18.74 -3.30 18.14
C VAL A 11 -19.02 -2.86 19.58
N PRO A 12 -19.22 -1.55 19.84
CA PRO A 12 -19.53 -1.08 21.17
C PRO A 12 -20.94 -1.54 21.58
N THR A 13 -21.10 -1.95 22.84
CA THR A 13 -22.37 -2.44 23.41
C THR A 13 -23.49 -1.40 23.41
N ASP A 14 -23.12 -0.12 23.37
CA ASP A 14 -24.05 1.02 23.52
C ASP A 14 -24.34 1.72 22.17
N SER A 15 -24.01 1.07 21.05
CA SER A 15 -24.06 1.71 19.73
C SER A 15 -25.48 2.08 19.27
N PRO A 16 -25.73 3.33 18.82
CA PRO A 16 -27.02 3.78 18.32
C PRO A 16 -27.20 3.40 16.83
N LEU A 17 -26.99 2.14 16.45
CA LEU A 17 -27.29 1.67 15.10
C LEU A 17 -28.80 1.46 14.97
N THR A 18 -29.50 2.52 14.58
CA THR A 18 -30.94 2.49 14.29
C THR A 18 -31.19 1.75 12.97
N GLY A 19 -31.24 0.42 13.01
CA GLY A 19 -31.57 -0.37 11.82
C GLY A 19 -31.42 -1.88 11.97
N VAL A 20 -30.49 -2.34 12.81
CA VAL A 20 -30.35 -3.76 13.17
C VAL A 20 -30.69 -3.92 14.63
N SER A 21 -31.65 -4.80 14.92
CA SER A 21 -32.07 -5.19 16.25
C SER A 21 -30.86 -5.61 17.09
N SER A 22 -30.44 -4.75 18.02
CA SER A 22 -29.37 -4.97 19.01
C SER A 22 -27.93 -5.11 18.47
N PRO A 23 -26.90 -4.67 19.22
CA PRO A 23 -25.48 -4.89 18.90
C PRO A 23 -25.15 -6.38 18.71
N LEU A 24 -25.86 -7.28 19.40
CA LEU A 24 -25.76 -8.73 19.18
C LEU A 24 -26.18 -9.15 17.77
N GLY A 25 -27.19 -8.50 17.18
CA GLY A 25 -27.65 -8.80 15.83
C GLY A 25 -26.56 -8.52 14.79
N LEU A 26 -25.87 -7.39 14.93
CA LEU A 26 -24.76 -7.03 14.04
C LEU A 26 -23.57 -8.00 14.18
N VAL A 27 -23.21 -8.36 15.42
CA VAL A 27 -22.15 -9.34 15.67
C VAL A 27 -22.48 -10.68 15.03
N ASN A 28 -23.73 -11.15 15.15
CA ASN A 28 -24.17 -12.39 14.53
C ASN A 28 -24.14 -12.31 13.00
N SER A 29 -24.59 -11.19 12.41
CA SER A 29 -24.52 -10.96 10.96
C SER A 29 -23.07 -10.93 10.45
N LEU A 30 -22.17 -10.22 11.13
CA LEU A 30 -20.75 -10.19 10.80
C LEU A 30 -20.11 -11.58 10.90
N THR A 31 -20.43 -12.32 11.96
CA THR A 31 -19.92 -13.67 12.17
C THR A 31 -20.42 -14.63 11.08
N ALA A 32 -21.69 -14.51 10.67
CA ALA A 32 -22.26 -15.33 9.61
C ALA A 32 -21.66 -14.99 8.22
N LEU A 33 -21.50 -13.70 7.91
CA LEU A 33 -20.93 -13.25 6.63
C LEU A 33 -19.43 -13.54 6.51
N LEU A 34 -18.71 -13.52 7.63
CA LEU A 34 -17.28 -13.80 7.71
C LEU A 34 -16.98 -15.24 8.15
N ALA A 35 -17.97 -16.13 8.20
CA ALA A 35 -17.80 -17.55 8.56
C ALA A 35 -17.00 -18.37 7.54
N ASN A 36 -16.66 -17.78 6.38
CA ASN A 36 -15.88 -18.43 5.34
C ASN A 36 -14.46 -18.77 5.83
N GLU A 37 -13.89 -19.88 5.33
CA GLU A 37 -12.54 -20.36 5.73
C GLU A 37 -11.39 -19.36 5.48
N ARG A 38 -11.67 -18.26 4.75
CA ARG A 38 -10.74 -17.19 4.40
C ARG A 38 -10.54 -16.14 5.50
N TYR A 39 -11.44 -16.06 6.49
CA TYR A 39 -11.42 -15.01 7.51
C TYR A 39 -11.35 -15.58 8.92
N ASN A 40 -10.56 -14.94 9.78
CA ASN A 40 -10.52 -15.18 11.21
C ASN A 40 -10.97 -13.91 11.92
N LEU A 41 -12.17 -13.94 12.50
CA LEU A 41 -12.80 -12.78 13.13
C LEU A 41 -12.51 -12.76 14.63
N THR A 42 -11.88 -11.70 15.11
CA THR A 42 -11.76 -11.38 16.54
C THR A 42 -12.69 -10.23 16.89
N LEU A 43 -13.43 -10.35 17.99
CA LEU A 43 -14.44 -9.38 18.40
C LEU A 43 -13.97 -8.64 19.64
N GLY A 44 -14.13 -7.32 19.64
CA GLY A 44 -13.86 -6.44 20.78
C GLY A 44 -15.07 -5.57 21.11
N SER A 45 -15.36 -5.40 22.40
CA SER A 45 -16.52 -4.62 22.87
C SER A 45 -16.14 -3.33 23.59
N SER A 46 -14.90 -3.21 24.09
CA SER A 46 -14.42 -2.05 24.85
C SER A 46 -13.22 -1.36 24.18
N SER A 47 -13.17 -0.02 24.21
CA SER A 47 -12.10 0.74 23.56
C SER A 47 -10.72 0.51 24.18
N SER A 48 -10.65 0.21 25.49
CA SER A 48 -9.40 -0.14 26.18
C SER A 48 -8.86 -1.52 25.76
N GLU A 49 -9.75 -2.49 25.57
CA GLU A 49 -9.40 -3.83 25.07
C GLU A 49 -8.99 -3.79 23.60
N LEU A 50 -9.64 -2.94 22.80
CA LEU A 50 -9.26 -2.68 21.42
C LEU A 50 -7.80 -2.21 21.32
N LEU A 51 -7.40 -1.22 22.12
CA LEU A 51 -6.02 -0.73 22.14
C LEU A 51 -5.04 -1.80 22.57
N ALA A 52 -5.31 -2.49 23.69
CA ALA A 52 -4.44 -3.54 24.21
C ALA A 52 -4.24 -4.69 23.20
N ASN A 53 -5.31 -5.10 22.52
CA ASN A 53 -5.26 -6.18 21.55
C ASN A 53 -4.56 -5.75 20.25
N ILE A 54 -4.79 -4.52 19.79
CA ILE A 54 -4.07 -3.98 18.64
C ILE A 54 -2.58 -3.86 18.94
N GLU A 55 -2.19 -3.35 20.12
CA GLU A 55 -0.77 -3.24 20.48
C GLU A 55 -0.08 -4.61 20.58
N ALA A 56 -0.76 -5.60 21.15
CA ALA A 56 -0.24 -6.95 21.31
C ALA A 56 -0.12 -7.72 19.98
N GLU A 57 -1.07 -7.51 19.05
CA GLU A 57 -1.18 -8.30 17.82
C GLU A 57 -1.10 -7.47 16.52
N LYS A 58 -0.53 -6.26 16.56
CA LYS A 58 -0.46 -5.31 15.44
C LYS A 58 0.02 -5.88 14.10
N GLU A 59 0.88 -6.90 14.12
CA GLU A 59 1.43 -7.52 12.91
C GLU A 59 0.57 -8.66 12.34
N LYS A 60 -0.42 -9.14 13.11
CA LYS A 60 -1.31 -10.24 12.71
C LYS A 60 -2.63 -9.74 12.15
N ILE A 61 -3.06 -8.53 12.55
CA ILE A 61 -4.33 -7.92 12.15
C ILE A 61 -4.19 -7.38 10.72
N ASP A 62 -5.04 -7.89 9.83
CA ASP A 62 -5.01 -7.54 8.41
C ASP A 62 -6.01 -6.43 8.07
N CYS A 63 -7.12 -6.31 8.81
CA CYS A 63 -8.10 -5.24 8.64
C CYS A 63 -8.88 -5.01 9.95
N LEU A 64 -9.24 -3.76 10.21
CA LEU A 64 -10.03 -3.32 11.34
C LEU A 64 -11.45 -2.95 10.88
N LEU A 65 -12.46 -3.62 11.43
CA LEU A 65 -13.88 -3.27 11.28
C LEU A 65 -14.32 -2.49 12.51
N VAL A 66 -14.86 -1.30 12.35
CA VAL A 66 -15.23 -0.45 13.49
C VAL A 66 -16.62 0.13 13.30
N VAL A 67 -17.49 -0.02 14.28
CA VAL A 67 -18.78 0.69 14.28
C VAL A 67 -18.60 2.11 14.78
N SER A 68 -19.00 3.09 13.96
CA SER A 68 -18.92 4.52 14.27
C SER A 68 -19.51 4.84 15.65
N HIS A 69 -18.66 5.35 16.54
CA HIS A 69 -19.01 5.70 17.90
C HIS A 69 -18.12 6.87 18.39
N PRO A 70 -18.65 7.81 19.19
CA PRO A 70 -17.88 8.97 19.66
C PRO A 70 -16.61 8.61 20.46
N SER A 71 -16.57 7.44 21.10
CA SER A 71 -15.40 6.97 21.86
C SER A 71 -14.22 6.51 20.98
N LEU A 72 -14.39 6.45 19.66
CA LEU A 72 -13.33 5.98 18.75
C LEU A 72 -12.26 7.03 18.48
N GLN A 73 -12.64 8.30 18.44
CA GLN A 73 -11.70 9.37 18.09
C GLN A 73 -10.49 9.46 19.04
N PRO A 74 -10.64 9.41 20.39
CA PRO A 74 -9.48 9.35 21.27
C PRO A 74 -8.65 8.07 21.08
N THR A 75 -9.31 6.96 20.75
CA THR A 75 -8.67 5.66 20.48
C THR A 75 -7.81 5.71 19.20
N PHE A 76 -8.33 6.30 18.13
CA PHE A 76 -7.60 6.51 16.86
C PHE A 76 -6.44 7.47 17.02
N ASN A 77 -6.60 8.54 17.81
CA ASN A 77 -5.50 9.44 18.13
C ASN A 77 -4.38 8.71 18.88
N GLN A 78 -4.71 7.85 19.85
CA GLN A 78 -3.74 7.04 20.57
C GLN A 78 -3.02 6.03 19.67
N LEU A 79 -3.74 5.37 18.76
CA LEU A 79 -3.13 4.48 17.76
C LEU A 79 -2.18 5.24 16.84
N TYR A 80 -2.55 6.45 16.43
CA TYR A 80 -1.70 7.31 15.61
C TYR A 80 -0.44 7.75 16.37
N GLU A 81 -0.57 8.16 17.64
CA GLU A 81 0.56 8.52 18.51
C GLU A 81 1.48 7.32 18.80
N ALA A 82 0.92 6.12 18.97
CA ALA A 82 1.64 4.86 19.11
C ALA A 82 2.22 4.35 17.78
N GLY A 83 1.86 5.00 16.68
CA GLY A 83 2.36 4.73 15.35
C GLY A 83 1.83 3.47 14.67
N ILE A 84 0.63 3.07 15.03
CA ILE A 84 -0.05 1.91 14.48
C ILE A 84 -1.07 2.41 13.46
N LEU A 85 -0.91 1.95 12.22
CA LEU A 85 -1.83 2.24 11.11
C LEU A 85 -2.21 0.92 10.44
N LEU A 86 -3.52 0.69 10.30
CA LEU A 86 -4.11 -0.54 9.80
C LEU A 86 -5.21 -0.19 8.80
N PRO A 87 -5.49 -1.03 7.79
CA PRO A 87 -6.68 -0.87 6.95
C PRO A 87 -7.93 -0.83 7.82
N VAL A 88 -8.82 0.15 7.60
CA VAL A 88 -10.04 0.32 8.39
C VAL A 88 -11.30 0.40 7.53
N VAL A 89 -12.36 -0.26 8.00
CA VAL A 89 -13.72 -0.14 7.50
C VAL A 89 -14.62 0.34 8.65
N ILE A 90 -15.24 1.49 8.49
CA ILE A 90 -16.10 2.14 9.47
C ILE A 90 -17.56 1.93 9.10
N ILE A 91 -18.33 1.29 9.98
CA ILE A 91 -19.76 1.06 9.81
C ILE A 91 -20.52 2.22 10.42
N VAL A 92 -21.26 2.97 9.60
CA VAL A 92 -22.00 4.18 10.00
C VAL A 92 -23.50 3.92 9.96
N ALA A 93 -24.25 4.57 10.87
CA ALA A 93 -25.71 4.56 10.82
C ALA A 93 -26.25 5.40 9.64
N ASP A 94 -27.34 4.93 9.02
CA ASP A 94 -28.01 5.55 7.85
C ASP A 94 -28.28 7.08 7.98
N LYS A 95 -28.31 7.64 9.20
CA LYS A 95 -28.64 9.05 9.48
C LYS A 95 -27.45 10.00 9.60
N ASN A 96 -26.21 9.52 9.53
CA ASN A 96 -25.01 10.35 9.71
C ASN A 96 -24.33 10.78 8.40
N ILE A 97 -24.92 10.49 7.23
CA ILE A 97 -24.51 11.15 5.99
C ILE A 97 -25.12 12.55 6.04
N THR A 98 -24.47 13.50 6.72
CA THR A 98 -24.77 14.91 6.54
C THR A 98 -24.43 15.29 5.11
N ALA A 99 -25.44 15.26 4.25
CA ALA A 99 -25.45 16.08 3.05
C ALA A 99 -25.39 17.55 3.49
N GLY A 100 -24.24 18.21 3.31
CA GLY A 100 -24.11 19.64 3.55
C GLY A 100 -22.67 20.15 3.55
N THR A 101 -22.38 21.00 2.57
CA THR A 101 -21.28 21.99 2.46
C THR A 101 -19.90 21.56 1.94
N ASN A 102 -19.40 22.37 1.00
CA ASN A 102 -18.27 22.18 0.09
C ASN A 102 -16.88 22.38 0.75
N ASP A 103 -16.53 21.73 1.85
CA ASP A 103 -15.17 21.83 2.41
C ASP A 103 -14.71 20.47 2.96
N SER A 104 -13.69 19.89 2.30
CA SER A 104 -12.77 18.83 2.74
C SER A 104 -13.33 17.56 3.43
N PRO A 105 -13.05 16.33 2.94
CA PRO A 105 -13.34 15.13 3.71
C PRO A 105 -12.39 15.04 4.92
N THR A 106 -12.89 15.37 6.11
CA THR A 106 -12.15 15.15 7.36
C THR A 106 -12.13 13.65 7.62
N CYS A 107 -11.02 12.98 7.29
CA CYS A 107 -10.84 11.55 7.61
C CYS A 107 -10.80 11.35 9.14
N LEU A 108 -11.43 10.28 9.63
CA LEU A 108 -11.50 9.97 11.05
C LEU A 108 -10.23 9.30 11.57
N TYR A 109 -9.53 8.54 10.72
CA TYR A 109 -8.34 7.78 11.07
C TYR A 109 -7.22 7.94 10.02
N HIS A 110 -7.49 7.66 8.74
CA HIS A 110 -6.53 7.90 7.65
C HIS A 110 -7.23 8.05 6.28
N SER A 111 -6.50 8.52 5.27
CA SER A 111 -7.01 8.83 3.92
C SER A 111 -7.53 7.63 3.09
N ALA A 112 -7.37 6.40 3.59
CA ALA A 112 -7.85 5.16 2.94
C ALA A 112 -8.94 4.46 3.75
N GLU A 113 -9.52 5.11 4.76
CA GLU A 113 -10.68 4.57 5.44
C GLU A 113 -11.85 4.40 4.48
N LEU A 114 -12.58 3.30 4.62
CA LEU A 114 -13.84 3.08 3.93
C LEU A 114 -14.98 3.20 4.92
N GLN A 115 -16.02 3.94 4.56
CA GLN A 115 -17.24 4.03 5.36
C GLN A 115 -18.35 3.27 4.63
N ILE A 116 -19.04 2.40 5.36
CA ILE A 116 -20.18 1.63 4.83
C ILE A 116 -21.39 1.77 5.73
N THR A 117 -22.57 1.60 5.12
CA THR A 117 -23.82 1.61 5.86
C THR A 117 -24.25 0.20 6.22
N VAL A 118 -25.09 0.06 7.25
CA VAL A 118 -25.58 -1.25 7.71
C VAL A 118 -26.34 -2.03 6.61
N LYS A 119 -26.93 -1.34 5.62
CA LYS A 119 -27.60 -1.95 4.47
C LYS A 119 -26.62 -2.57 3.46
N GLU A 120 -25.38 -2.14 3.47
CA GLU A 120 -24.32 -2.61 2.56
C GLU A 120 -23.48 -3.71 3.21
N LEU A 121 -23.92 -4.24 4.37
CA LEU A 121 -23.19 -5.27 5.08
C LEU A 121 -23.07 -6.58 4.29
N ASP A 122 -24.00 -6.86 3.38
CA ASP A 122 -23.95 -8.06 2.53
C ASP A 122 -22.71 -8.07 1.60
N SER A 123 -22.15 -6.88 1.27
CA SER A 123 -20.94 -6.74 0.47
C SER A 123 -19.66 -6.55 1.31
N ILE A 124 -19.70 -6.83 2.62
CA ILE A 124 -18.59 -6.60 3.56
C ILE A 124 -17.27 -7.24 3.13
N THR A 125 -17.31 -8.41 2.49
CA THR A 125 -16.12 -9.11 2.02
C THR A 125 -15.41 -8.34 0.91
N ALA A 126 -16.14 -7.79 -0.05
CA ALA A 126 -15.61 -6.95 -1.12
C ALA A 126 -15.09 -5.62 -0.56
N VAL A 127 -15.78 -5.04 0.43
CA VAL A 127 -15.37 -3.81 1.11
C VAL A 127 -14.06 -3.99 1.87
N ILE A 128 -13.88 -5.12 2.57
CA ILE A 128 -12.63 -5.45 3.26
C ILE A 128 -11.48 -5.55 2.26
N ASP A 129 -11.69 -6.26 1.15
CA ASP A 129 -10.69 -6.38 0.08
C ASP A 129 -10.34 -4.99 -0.50
N GLN A 130 -11.34 -4.12 -0.65
CA GLN A 130 -11.15 -2.74 -1.09
C GLN A 130 -10.40 -1.87 -0.08
N ALA A 131 -10.68 -2.02 1.22
CA ALA A 131 -10.00 -1.27 2.29
C ALA A 131 -8.51 -1.64 2.35
N ILE A 132 -8.22 -2.94 2.29
CA ILE A 132 -6.86 -3.46 2.25
C ILE A 132 -6.16 -2.94 0.99
N ALA A 133 -6.79 -3.04 -0.19
CA ALA A 133 -6.20 -2.53 -1.43
C ALA A 133 -5.91 -1.03 -1.37
N ARG A 134 -6.85 -0.20 -0.90
CA ARG A 134 -6.65 1.25 -0.73
C ARG A 134 -5.53 1.56 0.26
N PHE A 135 -5.44 0.83 1.36
CA PHE A 135 -4.37 0.99 2.33
C PHE A 135 -3.00 0.62 1.74
N LEU A 136 -2.90 -0.48 0.98
CA LEU A 136 -1.67 -0.85 0.26
C LEU A 136 -1.26 0.23 -0.75
N HIS A 137 -2.21 0.92 -1.37
CA HIS A 137 -1.95 2.05 -2.26
C HIS A 137 -1.50 3.33 -1.55
N LEU A 138 -1.69 3.46 -0.23
CA LEU A 138 -1.12 4.57 0.53
C LEU A 138 0.38 4.39 0.82
N ALA A 139 0.87 3.15 0.82
CA ALA A 139 2.24 2.82 1.24
C ALA A 139 3.38 3.42 0.39
N PRO A 140 3.18 3.95 -0.84
CA PRO A 140 4.19 4.77 -1.52
C PRO A 140 3.88 6.28 -1.53
N ASN A 141 2.68 6.75 -1.15
CA ASN A 141 2.23 8.13 -1.41
C ASN A 141 1.71 8.90 -0.18
N CYS A 142 2.29 8.70 1.01
CA CYS A 142 2.04 9.62 2.12
C CYS A 142 2.82 10.95 1.93
N SER A 143 2.42 11.77 0.96
CA SER A 143 2.57 13.22 1.03
C SER A 143 1.35 13.76 1.78
N PHE A 144 1.46 13.90 3.10
CA PHE A 144 0.41 14.57 3.86
C PHE A 144 0.33 16.03 3.40
N SER A 145 -0.88 16.52 3.20
CA SER A 145 -1.14 17.93 2.93
C SER A 145 -0.53 18.77 4.05
N GLU A 146 0.61 19.41 3.76
CA GLU A 146 0.95 20.66 4.41
C GLU A 146 -0.18 21.65 4.15
N ARG A 147 -0.98 21.94 5.17
CA ARG A 147 -1.41 23.29 5.55
C ARG A 147 -2.37 23.25 6.73
N THR A 148 -1.84 23.58 7.91
CA THR A 148 -2.23 24.83 8.57
C THR A 148 -1.12 25.31 9.53
N THR A 149 -0.31 26.23 8.99
CA THR A 149 0.18 27.49 9.60
C THR A 149 0.80 27.56 11.01
N ILE A 150 2.12 27.84 10.99
CA ILE A 150 2.92 28.81 11.79
C ILE A 150 3.30 28.40 13.24
N VAL A 151 4.60 28.14 13.49
CA VAL A 151 5.61 29.00 14.18
C VAL A 151 6.92 28.18 14.31
N ASN A 152 8.05 28.81 13.99
CA ASN A 152 9.43 28.35 14.20
C ASN A 152 9.67 27.65 15.54
N GLN A 153 9.94 26.34 15.57
CA GLN A 153 10.86 25.67 16.51
C GLN A 153 11.41 24.36 15.89
N PRO A 154 12.70 24.01 16.08
CA PRO A 154 13.25 22.74 15.63
C PRO A 154 12.80 21.63 16.59
N ASN A 155 11.73 20.92 16.23
CA ASN A 155 11.17 19.83 17.03
C ASN A 155 11.65 18.44 16.53
N PRO A 156 11.85 17.46 17.43
CA PRO A 156 12.38 16.11 17.15
C PRO A 156 11.38 15.17 16.45
N VAL A 157 10.37 15.71 15.75
CA VAL A 157 9.19 14.97 15.24
C VAL A 157 9.46 14.31 13.87
N ALA A 158 10.54 14.72 13.17
CA ALA A 158 10.93 14.14 11.88
C ALA A 158 11.23 12.62 11.95
N ASN A 159 11.56 12.10 13.13
CA ASN A 159 11.92 10.69 13.31
C ASN A 159 10.71 9.74 13.43
N ASN A 160 9.55 10.25 13.86
CA ASN A 160 8.35 9.42 13.99
C ASN A 160 7.75 9.15 12.60
N HIS A 161 7.73 10.15 11.71
CA HIS A 161 7.16 10.00 10.36
C HIS A 161 7.89 8.95 9.51
N SER A 162 9.23 8.86 9.60
CA SER A 162 10.01 7.82 8.91
C SER A 162 9.74 6.42 9.48
N PHE A 163 9.57 6.30 10.80
CA PHE A 163 9.23 5.04 11.48
C PHE A 163 7.83 4.52 11.09
N LEU A 164 6.83 5.41 11.02
CA LEU A 164 5.47 5.07 10.56
C LEU A 164 5.46 4.57 9.12
N LEU A 165 6.21 5.24 8.25
CA LEU A 165 6.31 4.87 6.84
C LEU A 165 7.01 3.50 6.68
N LEU A 166 8.04 3.24 7.50
CA LEU A 166 8.70 1.93 7.55
C LEU A 166 7.78 0.82 8.08
N GLN A 167 6.97 1.11 9.09
CA GLN A 167 6.02 0.16 9.66
C GLN A 167 4.85 -0.12 8.70
N GLN A 168 4.37 0.89 7.98
CA GLN A 168 3.40 0.73 6.89
C GLN A 168 3.95 -0.13 5.76
N ARG A 169 5.22 0.08 5.34
CA ARG A 169 5.88 -0.75 4.33
C ARG A 169 5.97 -2.21 4.76
N ARG A 170 6.44 -2.49 5.98
CA ARG A 170 6.53 -3.86 6.53
C ARG A 170 5.17 -4.55 6.63
N LEU A 171 4.13 -3.82 7.06
CA LEU A 171 2.78 -4.36 7.12
C LEU A 171 2.23 -4.61 5.71
N ALA A 172 2.44 -3.68 4.78
CA ALA A 172 2.03 -3.83 3.39
C ALA A 172 2.74 -5.01 2.70
N GLU A 173 4.02 -5.22 2.97
CA GLU A 173 4.79 -6.36 2.49
C GLU A 173 4.29 -7.68 3.08
N LYS A 174 4.06 -7.75 4.39
CA LYS A 174 3.48 -8.94 5.05
C LYS A 174 2.07 -9.23 4.55
N LEU A 175 1.25 -8.20 4.31
CA LEU A 175 -0.08 -8.33 3.72
C LEU A 175 0.01 -8.85 2.29
N LYS A 176 0.92 -8.31 1.46
CA LYS A 176 1.18 -8.80 0.10
C LYS A 176 1.67 -10.25 0.07
N GLU A 177 2.55 -10.62 1.00
CA GLU A 177 3.07 -11.98 1.15
C GLU A 177 1.95 -12.94 1.58
N ARG A 178 1.15 -12.53 2.58
CA ARG A 178 0.06 -13.33 3.12
C ARG A 178 -1.05 -13.48 2.11
N LEU A 179 -1.59 -12.40 1.54
CA LEU A 179 -2.65 -12.40 0.52
C LEU A 179 -2.30 -13.26 -0.71
N GLY A 180 -1.05 -13.65 -0.87
CA GLY A 180 -0.53 -14.11 -2.14
C GLY A 180 -0.62 -12.98 -3.16
N TYR A 181 -0.11 -13.22 -4.36
CA TYR A 181 -0.10 -12.26 -5.46
C TYR A 181 -1.52 -11.95 -6.02
N LEU A 182 -2.46 -11.55 -5.17
CA LEU A 182 -3.74 -10.92 -5.52
C LEU A 182 -3.37 -9.65 -6.30
N GLY A 183 -3.62 -9.71 -7.60
CA GLY A 183 -3.32 -8.65 -8.56
C GLY A 183 -3.96 -7.34 -8.10
N VAL A 184 -3.14 -6.49 -7.50
CA VAL A 184 -3.49 -5.10 -7.26
C VAL A 184 -3.59 -4.46 -8.63
N TYR A 185 -4.81 -4.19 -9.09
CA TYR A 185 -5.04 -3.54 -10.38
C TYR A 185 -4.56 -2.10 -10.30
N TYR A 186 -3.38 -1.85 -10.86
CA TYR A 186 -2.87 -0.49 -10.99
C TYR A 186 -3.65 0.25 -12.07
N LYS A 187 -4.57 1.13 -11.66
CA LYS A 187 -5.13 2.15 -12.56
C LYS A 187 -4.02 3.17 -12.87
N ARG A 188 -3.25 2.91 -13.92
CA ARG A 188 -2.17 3.80 -14.36
C ARG A 188 -2.76 5.11 -14.92
N ASN A 189 -2.12 6.24 -14.63
CA ASN A 189 -2.52 7.54 -15.18
C ASN A 189 -1.86 7.74 -16.55
N PRO A 190 -2.62 7.78 -17.66
CA PRO A 190 -2.03 7.94 -18.98
C PRO A 190 -1.25 9.24 -19.17
N GLN A 191 -1.55 10.28 -18.39
CA GLN A 191 -0.83 11.57 -18.48
C GLN A 191 0.64 11.44 -18.04
N LEU A 192 0.94 10.48 -17.16
CA LEU A 192 2.30 10.24 -16.65
C LEU A 192 3.08 9.27 -17.54
N PHE A 193 2.49 8.76 -18.62
CA PHE A 193 3.20 7.88 -19.54
C PHE A 193 4.30 8.65 -20.26
N TYR A 194 5.46 8.01 -20.40
CA TYR A 194 6.65 8.54 -21.04
C TYR A 194 6.30 9.21 -22.37
N ARG A 195 5.48 8.58 -23.21
CA ARG A 195 5.05 9.15 -24.50
C ARG A 195 4.38 10.53 -24.38
N ASN A 196 3.64 10.77 -23.30
CA ASN A 196 2.82 11.95 -23.04
C ASN A 196 3.54 13.04 -22.23
N LEU A 197 4.68 12.72 -21.61
CA LEU A 197 5.48 13.67 -20.85
C LEU A 197 6.11 14.77 -21.73
N ALA A 198 6.34 15.94 -21.12
CA ALA A 198 7.08 17.02 -21.77
C ALA A 198 8.55 16.62 -22.02
N PRO A 199 9.24 17.22 -23.01
CA PRO A 199 10.62 16.84 -23.34
C PRO A 199 11.61 16.95 -22.16
N GLU A 200 11.43 17.92 -21.27
CA GLU A 200 12.30 18.07 -20.10
C GLU A 200 12.00 17.02 -19.02
N GLU A 201 10.72 16.70 -18.78
CA GLU A 201 10.31 15.61 -17.89
C GLU A 201 10.77 14.24 -18.40
N LYS A 202 10.78 14.03 -19.72
CA LYS A 202 11.34 12.82 -20.34
C LYS A 202 12.81 12.63 -20.03
N LYS A 203 13.60 13.70 -20.17
CA LYS A 203 15.04 13.67 -19.86
C LYS A 203 15.27 13.42 -18.38
N GLU A 204 14.48 14.06 -17.52
CA GLU A 204 14.55 13.87 -16.07
C GLU A 204 14.26 12.42 -15.69
N LEU A 205 13.16 11.87 -16.19
CA LEU A 205 12.80 10.48 -15.93
C LEU A 205 13.88 9.50 -16.41
N LEU A 206 14.40 9.68 -17.62
CA LEU A 206 15.45 8.80 -18.13
C LEU A 206 16.74 8.91 -17.30
N ARG A 207 17.05 10.10 -16.78
CA ARG A 207 18.20 10.31 -15.89
C ARG A 207 18.01 9.59 -14.56
N GLU A 208 16.82 9.67 -13.96
CA GLU A 208 16.46 8.98 -12.73
C GLU A 208 16.54 7.46 -12.91
N VAL A 209 15.80 6.92 -13.90
CA VAL A 209 15.79 5.49 -14.22
C VAL A 209 17.21 4.97 -14.48
N ARG A 210 18.04 5.75 -15.19
CA ARG A 210 19.43 5.39 -15.44
C ARG A 210 20.29 5.40 -14.17
N ALA A 211 20.07 6.34 -13.25
CA ALA A 211 20.79 6.39 -11.98
C ALA A 211 20.45 5.17 -11.11
N ASP A 212 19.16 4.87 -10.97
CA ASP A 212 18.68 3.70 -10.22
C ASP A 212 19.19 2.39 -10.84
N TYR A 213 19.13 2.28 -12.17
CA TYR A 213 19.66 1.12 -12.90
C TYR A 213 21.16 0.96 -12.64
N ARG A 214 21.93 2.05 -12.67
CA ARG A 214 23.37 2.03 -12.40
C ARG A 214 23.65 1.52 -10.98
N GLU A 215 22.89 1.98 -9.99
CA GLU A 215 23.03 1.54 -8.60
C GLU A 215 22.75 0.04 -8.45
N ILE A 216 21.69 -0.46 -9.10
CA ILE A 216 21.37 -1.89 -9.15
C ILE A 216 22.56 -2.68 -9.72
N ILE A 217 23.10 -2.26 -10.86
CA ILE A 217 24.24 -2.96 -11.49
C ILE A 217 25.47 -2.99 -10.58
N LEU A 218 25.84 -1.87 -9.96
CA LEU A 218 27.02 -1.79 -9.10
C LEU A 218 26.91 -2.66 -7.84
N ASN A 219 25.69 -2.88 -7.35
CA ASN A 219 25.44 -3.64 -6.13
C ASN A 219 24.86 -5.03 -6.37
N TYR A 220 24.62 -5.45 -7.63
CA TYR A 220 23.89 -6.68 -7.97
C TYR A 220 24.51 -7.95 -7.36
N PHE A 221 25.84 -8.03 -7.34
CA PHE A 221 26.58 -9.17 -6.80
C PHE A 221 27.00 -9.00 -5.33
N GLN A 222 26.59 -7.91 -4.66
CA GLN A 222 26.88 -7.68 -3.25
C GLN A 222 25.88 -8.42 -2.36
N GLN A 223 26.37 -9.12 -1.33
CA GLN A 223 25.51 -9.92 -0.43
C GLN A 223 24.66 -9.07 0.54
N ASP A 224 25.14 -7.89 0.91
CA ASP A 224 24.52 -7.05 1.94
C ASP A 224 23.61 -5.94 1.38
N TYR A 225 23.47 -5.86 0.06
CA TYR A 225 22.65 -4.83 -0.59
C TYR A 225 21.21 -5.34 -0.80
N PRO A 226 20.16 -4.56 -0.47
CA PRO A 226 18.77 -4.95 -0.65
C PRO A 226 18.36 -4.89 -2.14
N ILE A 227 18.95 -5.76 -2.97
CA ILE A 227 18.85 -5.70 -4.42
C ILE A 227 17.41 -5.83 -4.94
N ASN A 228 16.61 -6.71 -4.32
CA ASN A 228 15.21 -6.89 -4.70
C ASN A 228 14.39 -5.62 -4.49
N GLN A 229 14.66 -4.87 -3.41
CA GLN A 229 13.96 -3.61 -3.15
C GLN A 229 14.33 -2.56 -4.19
N ALA A 230 15.62 -2.44 -4.54
CA ALA A 230 16.07 -1.52 -5.56
C ALA A 230 15.46 -1.86 -6.95
N ILE A 231 15.41 -3.14 -7.30
CA ILE A 231 14.76 -3.63 -8.53
C ILE A 231 13.27 -3.28 -8.51
N ASP A 232 12.57 -3.52 -7.39
CA ASP A 232 11.15 -3.21 -7.26
C ASP A 232 10.87 -1.70 -7.42
N GLU A 233 11.69 -0.83 -6.82
CA GLU A 233 11.59 0.63 -6.95
C GLU A 233 11.77 1.08 -8.40
N LEU A 234 12.83 0.61 -9.08
CA LEU A 234 13.06 0.86 -10.50
C LEU A 234 11.87 0.38 -11.35
N VAL A 235 11.43 -0.85 -11.15
CA VAL A 235 10.35 -1.48 -11.93
C VAL A 235 9.03 -0.76 -11.74
N ASN A 236 8.72 -0.25 -10.53
CA ASN A 236 7.55 0.57 -10.30
C ASN A 236 7.58 1.84 -11.16
N ASN A 237 8.70 2.58 -11.13
CA ASN A 237 8.87 3.79 -11.92
C ASN A 237 8.69 3.52 -13.42
N VAL A 238 9.34 2.48 -13.93
CA VAL A 238 9.24 2.02 -15.33
C VAL A 238 7.81 1.62 -15.70
N PHE A 239 7.11 0.88 -14.83
CA PHE A 239 5.75 0.38 -15.09
C PHE A 239 4.71 1.49 -15.11
N PHE A 240 4.76 2.44 -14.16
CA PHE A 240 3.81 3.55 -14.09
C PHE A 240 4.01 4.58 -15.19
N THR A 241 5.25 4.76 -15.64
CA THR A 241 5.58 5.63 -16.77
C THR A 241 5.43 4.94 -18.13
N ASP A 242 5.02 3.67 -18.18
CA ASP A 242 4.83 2.92 -19.44
C ASP A 242 6.10 2.97 -20.32
N LEU A 243 7.28 2.89 -19.69
CA LEU A 243 8.56 2.90 -20.39
C LEU A 243 8.73 1.56 -21.14
N SER A 244 9.19 1.63 -22.38
CA SER A 244 9.32 0.43 -23.22
C SER A 244 10.51 -0.43 -22.83
N VAL A 245 10.40 -1.75 -23.01
CA VAL A 245 11.53 -2.69 -22.82
C VAL A 245 12.74 -2.30 -23.66
N SER A 246 12.52 -1.76 -24.86
CA SER A 246 13.60 -1.26 -25.72
C SER A 246 14.43 -0.15 -25.05
N GLN A 247 13.79 0.76 -24.31
CA GLN A 247 14.50 1.83 -23.59
C GLN A 247 15.29 1.30 -22.39
N ILE A 248 14.76 0.28 -21.70
CA ILE A 248 15.49 -0.38 -20.61
C ILE A 248 16.76 -1.05 -21.16
N LEU A 249 16.64 -1.72 -22.32
CA LEU A 249 17.79 -2.31 -23.01
C LEU A 249 18.81 -1.25 -23.45
N GLU A 250 18.35 -0.11 -23.95
CA GLU A 250 19.21 1.01 -24.32
C GLU A 250 20.01 1.52 -23.11
N ILE A 251 19.35 1.77 -21.98
CA ILE A 251 20.01 2.17 -20.72
C ILE A 251 21.04 1.12 -20.28
N HIS A 252 20.70 -0.17 -20.37
CA HIS A 252 21.63 -1.24 -20.04
C HIS A 252 22.88 -1.21 -20.93
N MET A 253 22.70 -1.10 -22.25
CA MET A 253 23.80 -1.08 -23.21
C MET A 253 24.69 0.15 -23.03
N GLU A 254 24.12 1.33 -22.82
CA GLU A 254 24.88 2.55 -22.53
C GLU A 254 25.74 2.39 -21.27
N LEU A 255 25.18 1.81 -20.20
CA LEU A 255 25.94 1.57 -18.96
C LEU A 255 27.04 0.52 -19.14
N MET A 256 26.79 -0.55 -19.90
CA MET A 256 27.83 -1.54 -20.22
C MET A 256 28.97 -0.92 -21.03
N ASP A 257 28.67 -0.05 -21.99
CA ASP A 257 29.69 0.68 -22.75
C ASP A 257 30.51 1.61 -21.86
N GLU A 258 29.87 2.32 -20.92
CA GLU A 258 30.56 3.16 -19.93
C GLU A 258 31.48 2.35 -19.01
N PHE A 259 30.99 1.23 -18.48
CA PHE A 259 31.80 0.36 -17.64
C PHE A 259 32.94 -0.29 -18.43
N SER A 260 32.72 -0.66 -19.70
CA SER A 260 33.77 -1.17 -20.58
C SER A 260 34.89 -0.14 -20.78
N GLN A 261 34.53 1.11 -21.09
CA GLN A 261 35.49 2.20 -21.23
C GLN A 261 36.29 2.42 -19.93
N GLN A 262 35.61 2.42 -18.78
CA GLN A 262 36.26 2.59 -17.49
C GLN A 262 37.21 1.43 -17.15
N LEU A 263 36.79 0.18 -17.35
CA LEU A 263 37.63 -1.00 -17.11
C LEU A 263 38.87 -1.02 -18.01
N LYS A 264 38.73 -0.61 -19.28
CA LYS A 264 39.86 -0.47 -20.22
C LYS A 264 40.88 0.57 -19.74
N LEU A 265 40.42 1.70 -19.20
CA LEU A 265 41.30 2.72 -18.61
C LEU A 265 42.00 2.22 -17.33
N GLU A 266 41.33 1.38 -16.56
CA GLU A 266 41.89 0.73 -15.36
C GLU A 266 42.77 -0.50 -15.67
N GLY A 267 42.87 -0.92 -16.94
CA GLY A 267 43.62 -2.10 -17.36
C GLY A 267 42.99 -3.44 -16.92
N ARG A 268 41.68 -3.46 -16.70
CA ARG A 268 40.91 -4.64 -16.27
C ARG A 268 40.18 -5.30 -17.44
N SER A 269 39.86 -6.59 -17.30
CA SER A 269 39.06 -7.33 -18.29
C SER A 269 37.60 -6.87 -18.27
N GLU A 270 36.99 -6.76 -19.45
CA GLU A 270 35.57 -6.44 -19.62
C GLU A 270 34.66 -7.67 -19.61
N GLU A 271 35.20 -8.88 -19.46
CA GLU A 271 34.43 -10.14 -19.46
C GLU A 271 33.37 -10.18 -18.37
N ILE A 272 33.62 -9.53 -17.22
CA ILE A 272 32.67 -9.45 -16.10
C ILE A 272 31.36 -8.73 -16.48
N LEU A 273 31.37 -7.91 -17.53
CA LEU A 273 30.15 -7.23 -17.99
C LEU A 273 29.11 -8.21 -18.55
N LEU A 274 29.53 -9.39 -18.99
CA LEU A 274 28.63 -10.45 -19.44
C LEU A 274 27.73 -10.97 -18.31
N ASP A 275 28.22 -10.93 -17.06
CA ASP A 275 27.48 -11.41 -15.90
C ASP A 275 26.30 -10.49 -15.57
N TYR A 276 26.38 -9.20 -15.90
CA TYR A 276 25.27 -8.25 -15.74
C TYR A 276 24.08 -8.52 -16.67
N ARG A 277 24.18 -9.46 -17.61
CA ARG A 277 23.00 -10.00 -18.30
C ARG A 277 22.01 -10.63 -17.33
N LEU A 278 22.49 -11.21 -16.23
CA LEU A 278 21.62 -11.74 -15.17
C LEU A 278 20.79 -10.63 -14.54
N ALA A 279 21.40 -9.49 -14.22
CA ALA A 279 20.69 -8.33 -13.68
C ALA A 279 19.62 -7.80 -14.64
N LEU A 280 19.92 -7.74 -15.95
CA LEU A 280 18.94 -7.37 -16.95
C LEU A 280 17.76 -8.35 -17.01
N ILE A 281 18.03 -9.65 -17.03
CA ILE A 281 16.98 -10.69 -17.02
C ILE A 281 16.09 -10.54 -15.80
N ASP A 282 16.69 -10.28 -14.64
CA ASP A 282 16.01 -10.14 -13.36
C ASP A 282 15.05 -8.95 -13.34
N ILE A 283 15.53 -7.76 -13.76
CA ILE A 283 14.70 -6.55 -13.90
C ILE A 283 13.54 -6.78 -14.87
N LEU A 284 13.80 -7.41 -16.02
CA LEU A 284 12.75 -7.71 -17.00
C LEU A 284 11.75 -8.75 -16.50
N ALA A 285 12.19 -9.71 -15.69
CA ALA A 285 11.31 -10.68 -15.06
C ALA A 285 10.38 -10.01 -14.04
N HIS A 286 10.91 -9.11 -13.20
CA HIS A 286 10.11 -8.31 -12.26
C HIS A 286 9.10 -7.42 -12.99
N LEU A 287 9.51 -6.76 -14.07
CA LEU A 287 8.61 -5.95 -14.91
C LEU A 287 7.54 -6.81 -15.60
N GLY A 288 7.92 -7.95 -16.17
CA GLY A 288 7.00 -8.88 -16.81
C GLY A 288 5.96 -9.42 -15.83
N GLU A 289 6.38 -9.72 -14.61
CA GLU A 289 5.50 -10.13 -13.53
C GLU A 289 4.55 -9.02 -13.09
N MET A 290 5.02 -7.76 -13.03
CA MET A 290 4.17 -6.59 -12.80
C MET A 290 3.10 -6.42 -13.88
N TYR A 291 3.46 -6.54 -15.17
CA TYR A 291 2.49 -6.52 -16.26
C TYR A 291 1.51 -7.70 -16.17
N ARG A 292 2.00 -8.92 -15.90
CA ARG A 292 1.16 -10.12 -15.76
C ARG A 292 0.13 -9.96 -14.65
N ARG A 293 0.51 -9.35 -13.52
CA ARG A 293 -0.39 -9.07 -12.37
C ARG A 293 -1.39 -7.97 -12.66
N SER A 294 -1.07 -7.05 -13.58
CA SER A 294 -1.97 -5.97 -13.96
C SER A 294 -3.10 -6.40 -14.89
N ILE A 295 -3.03 -7.59 -15.48
CA ILE A 295 -4.07 -8.14 -16.36
C ILE A 295 -5.22 -8.71 -15.49
N PRO A 296 -6.45 -8.24 -15.70
CA PRO A 296 -7.63 -8.78 -15.03
C PRO A 296 -7.81 -10.27 -15.27
N ARG A 297 -7.92 -11.03 -14.18
CA ARG A 297 -8.41 -12.41 -14.27
C ARG A 297 -9.93 -12.35 -14.42
N GLU A 298 -10.46 -13.07 -15.39
CA GLU A 298 -11.87 -13.09 -15.80
C GLU A 298 -12.86 -13.47 -14.66
N ASP A 299 -12.36 -13.94 -13.52
CA ASP A 299 -13.15 -14.36 -12.35
C ASP A 299 -13.62 -13.21 -11.43
N ILE A 300 -13.27 -11.95 -11.74
CA ILE A 300 -13.69 -10.79 -10.95
C ILE A 300 -14.74 -10.02 -11.76
N PRO A 301 -16.02 -10.05 -11.36
CA PRO A 301 -17.08 -9.34 -12.06
C PRO A 301 -16.75 -7.86 -12.11
N TYR A 302 -16.52 -7.36 -13.32
CA TYR A 302 -16.56 -5.95 -13.63
C TYR A 302 -18.01 -5.50 -13.60
N ASP A 303 -18.45 -4.95 -12.48
CA ASP A 303 -19.54 -3.97 -12.50
C ASP A 303 -19.23 -2.91 -11.44
N LEU A 304 -18.89 -1.72 -11.96
CA LEU A 304 -18.66 -0.46 -11.26
C LEU A 304 -19.99 0.24 -10.95
#